data_AF-A0A8J7JN99-F1
#
_entry.id   AF-A0A8J7JN99-F1
#
_cell.length_a   1.000
_cell.length_b   1.000
_cell.length_c   1.000
_cell.angle_alpha   90.00
_cell.angle_beta   90.00
_cell.angle_gamma   90.00
#
_symmetry.space_group_name_H-M   'P 1'
#
loop_
_entity.id
_entity.type
_entity.pdbx_description
1 polymer ?
#
loop_
_entity_poly.entity_id
_entity_poly.type
_entity_poly.pdbx_seq_one_letter_code
_entity_poly.pdbx_strand_id
1 'polypeptide(L)' 'MTPELLPKGVTDRALLKSLNTQQLKAMAKERDIEGFSKPEKADLVNLLAAA' A
#
# COMPACT_ATOMS: atom_id res chain seq x y z
N MET A 1 20.35 3.77 6.23
CA MET A 1 19.56 2.66 5.66
C MET A 1 18.42 3.29 4.88
N THR A 2 18.57 3.40 3.56
CA THR A 2 17.48 3.81 2.67
C THR A 2 16.47 2.66 2.68
N PRO A 3 15.21 2.88 3.09
CA PRO A 3 14.20 1.83 2.96
C PRO A 3 14.07 1.54 1.47
N GLU A 4 14.34 0.29 1.08
CA GLU A 4 14.13 -0.17 -0.29
C GLU A 4 12.70 0.21 -0.71
N LEU A 5 12.61 1.11 -1.69
CA LEU A 5 11.34 1.52 -2.27
C LEU A 5 10.76 0.28 -2.95
N LEU A 6 9.70 -0.26 -2.36
CA LEU A 6 8.90 -1.32 -2.94
C LEU A 6 8.53 -0.94 -4.38
N PRO A 7 8.40 -1.93 -5.29
CA PRO A 7 8.09 -1.63 -6.68
C PRO A 7 6.80 -0.80 -6.77
N LYS A 8 6.86 0.33 -7.47
CA LYS A 8 5.81 1.37 -7.56
C LYS A 8 4.46 0.88 -8.12
N GLY A 9 4.36 -0.40 -8.49
CA GLY A 9 3.18 -1.01 -9.12
C GLY A 9 2.72 -2.32 -8.49
N VAL A 10 3.16 -2.68 -7.27
CA VAL A 10 2.68 -3.92 -6.63
C VAL A 10 1.18 -3.82 -6.37
N THR A 11 0.39 -4.53 -7.17
CA THR A 11 -1.06 -4.76 -7.01
C THR A 11 -1.36 -6.14 -6.44
N ASP A 12 -0.33 -6.97 -6.29
CA ASP A 12 -0.49 -8.34 -5.87
C ASP A 12 -0.90 -8.43 -4.40
N ARG A 13 -2.11 -8.93 -4.16
CA ARG A 13 -2.74 -8.95 -2.82
C ARG A 13 -1.90 -9.74 -1.81
N ALA A 14 -1.20 -10.79 -2.23
CA ALA A 14 -0.36 -11.59 -1.32
C ALA A 14 0.82 -10.77 -0.79
N LEU A 15 1.46 -10.00 -1.69
CA LEU A 15 2.55 -9.10 -1.37
C LEU A 15 2.06 -7.93 -0.50
N LEU A 16 0.94 -7.30 -0.87
CA LEU A 16 0.32 -6.23 -0.07
C LEU A 16 -0.01 -6.71 1.37
N LYS A 17 -0.44 -7.98 1.54
CA LYS A 17 -0.65 -8.57 2.86
C LYS A 17 0.64 -8.80 3.65
N SER A 18 1.78 -9.02 2.99
CA SER A 18 3.08 -9.15 3.66
C SER A 18 3.64 -7.80 4.11
N LEU A 19 3.17 -6.70 3.53
CA LEU A 19 3.57 -5.35 3.91
C LEU A 19 2.92 -4.88 5.21
N ASN A 20 3.56 -3.92 5.86
CA ASN A 20 2.99 -3.25 7.02
C ASN A 20 2.10 -2.07 6.61
N THR A 21 1.27 -1.60 7.55
CA THR A 21 0.31 -0.51 7.31
C THR A 21 1.00 0.79 6.87
N GLN A 22 2.22 1.08 7.36
CA GLN A 22 2.97 2.27 6.96
C GLN A 22 3.45 2.19 5.51
N GLN A 23 3.95 1.04 5.08
CA GLN A 23 4.36 0.77 3.70
C GLN A 23 3.17 0.85 2.75
N LEU A 24 2.04 0.27 3.13
CA LEU A 24 0.81 0.36 2.33
C LEU A 24 0.33 1.82 2.23
N LYS A 25 0.36 2.60 3.31
CA LYS A 25 0.02 4.04 3.25
C LYS A 25 1.00 4.83 2.39
N ALA A 26 2.29 4.52 2.45
CA ALA A 26 3.29 5.16 1.59
C ALA A 26 3.02 4.86 0.12
N MET A 27 2.70 3.61 -0.22
CA MET A 27 2.31 3.22 -1.58
C MET A 27 1.02 3.88 -2.03
N ALA A 28 0.02 3.97 -1.16
CA ALA A 28 -1.24 4.64 -1.48
C ALA A 28 -1.01 6.13 -1.74
N LYS A 29 -0.16 6.78 -0.93
CA LYS A 29 0.26 8.16 -1.12
C LYS A 29 1.05 8.37 -2.42
N GLU A 30 1.99 7.47 -2.75
CA GLU A 30 2.75 7.54 -4.00
C GLU A 30 1.88 7.34 -5.24
N ARG A 31 0.79 6.57 -5.11
CA ARG A 31 -0.19 6.31 -6.16
C ARG A 31 -1.34 7.31 -6.19
N ASP A 32 -1.27 8.35 -5.34
CA ASP A 32 -2.32 9.37 -5.18
C ASP A 32 -3.72 8.77 -4.89
N ILE A 33 -3.76 7.63 -4.19
CA ILE A 33 -5.00 6.97 -3.79
C ILE A 33 -5.57 7.71 -2.59
N GLU A 34 -6.75 8.29 -2.73
CA GLU A 34 -7.44 8.97 -1.63
C GLU A 34 -8.06 7.97 -0.64
N GLY A 35 -8.36 8.42 0.59
CA GLY A 35 -9.05 7.59 1.58
C GLY A 35 -8.16 6.65 2.41
N PHE A 36 -6.83 6.68 2.24
CA PHE A 36 -5.86 5.83 2.98
C PHE A 36 -5.50 6.29 4.41
N SER A 37 -6.05 7.41 4.88
CA SER A 37 -5.70 7.99 6.19
C SER A 37 -6.28 7.24 7.40
N LYS A 38 -7.53 6.76 7.30
CA LYS A 38 -8.26 5.99 8.34
C LYS A 38 -8.44 4.47 8.16
N PRO A 39 -8.19 3.83 7.00
CA PRO A 39 -8.51 2.43 6.78
C PRO A 39 -7.62 1.48 7.57
N GLU A 40 -8.19 0.34 7.90
CA GLU A 40 -7.47 -0.82 8.40
C GLU A 40 -6.53 -1.39 7.34
N LYS A 41 -5.58 -2.23 7.75
CA LYS A 41 -4.63 -2.87 6.83
C LYS A 41 -5.35 -3.59 5.68
N ALA A 42 -6.48 -4.24 5.95
CA ALA A 42 -7.28 -4.93 4.93
C ALA A 42 -7.83 -3.97 3.86
N ASP A 43 -8.34 -2.80 4.26
CA ASP A 43 -8.81 -1.77 3.34
C ASP A 43 -7.68 -1.19 2.50
N LEU A 44 -6.51 -0.91 3.11
CA LEU A 44 -5.34 -0.45 2.36
C LEU A 44 -4.91 -1.45 1.29
N VAL A 45 -4.91 -2.75 1.63
CA VAL A 45 -4.62 -3.82 0.68
C VAL A 45 -5.65 -3.85 -0.44
N ASN A 46 -6.94 -3.66 -0.14
CA ASN A 46 -7.99 -3.63 -1.15
C ASN A 46 -7.85 -2.42 -2.08
N LEU A 47 -7.61 -1.23 -1.52
CA LEU A 47 -7.38 0.00 -2.28
C LEU A 47 -6.18 -0.14 -3.23
N LEU A 48 -5.08 -0.71 -2.75
CA LEU A 48 -3.87 -0.92 -3.53
C LEU A 48 -3.97 -2.07 -4.53
N ALA A 49 -4.82 -3.06 -4.28
CA ALA A 49 -5.07 -4.15 -5.22
C ALA A 49 -6.08 -3.77 -6.31
N ALA A 50 -6.91 -2.74 -6.06
CA ALA A 50 -7.93 -2.25 -6.98
C ALA A 50 -7.46 -1.05 -7.84
N ALA A 51 -6.32 -0.45 -7.53
CA ALA A 51 -5.69 0.67 -8.24
C ALA A 51 -4.66 0.20 -9.27
#